data_AF-A0AAU9N3G4-F1
#
_entry.id   AF-A0AAU9N3G4-F1
#
_cell.length_a   1.000
_cell.length_b   1.000
_cell.length_c   1.000
_cell.angle_alpha   90.00
_cell.angle_beta   90.00
_cell.angle_gamma   90.00
#
_symmetry.space_group_name_H-M   'P 1'
#
loop_
_entity.id
_entity.type
_entity.pdbx_description
1 polymer ?
#
loop_
_entity_poly.entity_id
_entity_poly.type
_entity_poly.pdbx_seq_one_letter_code
_entity_poly.pdbx_strand_id
1 'polypeptide(L)'
;MSTTLFNKLQRLYSRLQQQAVTLTPLCDFIVSDNNGRRFWGCPETNSICGFIGWYEEPMFAHSKAIIPGLLRKINKLQKVVEDIKEQATKHERAVEKIKEQATMLKYYLVYSWIFFAVVSVFML
;
A
#
# COMPACT_ATOMS: atom_id res chain seq x y z
N MET A 1 -36.57 7.88 -41.89
CA MET A 1 -35.90 6.87 -41.04
C MET A 1 -36.74 6.71 -39.79
N SER A 2 -37.46 5.59 -39.68
CA SER A 2 -38.63 5.47 -38.80
C SER A 2 -38.28 5.61 -37.31
N THR A 3 -38.80 6.64 -36.65
CA THR A 3 -38.58 6.96 -35.22
C THR A 3 -38.95 5.79 -34.30
N THR A 4 -39.83 4.89 -34.74
CA THR A 4 -40.19 3.66 -34.02
C THR A 4 -39.06 2.63 -33.96
N LEU A 5 -38.19 2.55 -34.98
CA LEU A 5 -37.02 1.66 -34.99
C LEU A 5 -35.93 2.17 -34.05
N PHE A 6 -35.68 3.49 -34.07
CA PHE A 6 -34.76 4.16 -33.16
C PHE A 6 -35.20 3.99 -31.70
N ASN A 7 -36.49 4.19 -31.41
CA ASN A 7 -37.04 4.01 -30.07
C ASN A 7 -37.03 2.54 -29.60
N LYS A 8 -37.18 1.57 -30.50
CA LYS A 8 -37.03 0.15 -30.18
C LYS A 8 -35.58 -0.21 -29.90
N LEU A 9 -34.63 0.28 -30.70
CA LEU A 9 -33.20 0.09 -30.48
C LEU A 9 -32.74 0.73 -29.16
N GLN A 10 -33.23 1.93 -28.85
CA GLN A 10 -32.93 2.61 -27.59
C GLN A 10 -33.45 1.81 -26.38
N ARG A 11 -34.67 1.28 -26.45
CA ARG A 11 -35.23 0.43 -25.39
C ARG A 11 -34.49 -0.91 -25.25
N LEU A 12 -34.06 -1.51 -26.36
CA LEU A 12 -33.26 -2.73 -26.34
C LEU A 12 -31.88 -2.46 -25.75
N TYR A 13 -31.25 -1.34 -26.11
CA TYR A 13 -29.96 -0.90 -25.56
C TYR A 13 -30.04 -0.63 -24.05
N SER A 14 -31.09 0.06 -23.59
CA SER A 14 -31.31 0.30 -22.15
C SER A 14 -31.58 -1.00 -21.36
N ARG A 15 -32.27 -1.97 -21.96
CA ARG A 15 -32.47 -3.30 -21.33
C ARG A 15 -31.18 -4.11 -21.30
N LEU A 16 -30.37 -4.05 -22.35
CA LEU A 16 -29.04 -4.70 -22.39
C LEU A 16 -28.09 -4.08 -21.35
N GLN A 17 -28.10 -2.75 -21.16
CA GLN A 17 -27.33 -2.09 -20.10
C GLN A 17 -27.81 -2.50 -18.69
N GLN A 18 -29.12 -2.61 -18.46
CA GLN A 18 -29.65 -3.07 -17.17
C GLN A 18 -29.32 -4.54 -16.90
N GLN A 19 -29.35 -5.42 -17.91
CA GLN A 19 -28.95 -6.82 -17.76
C GLN A 19 -27.43 -6.99 -17.54
N ALA A 20 -26.59 -6.12 -18.13
CA ALA A 20 -25.14 -6.15 -17.92
C ALA A 20 -24.73 -5.78 -16.49
N VAL A 21 -25.50 -4.92 -15.81
CA VAL A 21 -25.27 -4.52 -14.40
C VAL A 21 -25.60 -5.66 -13.42
N THR A 22 -26.49 -6.59 -13.79
CA THR A 22 -26.89 -7.70 -12.92
C THR A 22 -26.04 -8.97 -13.05
N LEU A 23 -25.13 -9.05 -14.04
CA LEU A 23 -24.41 -10.29 -14.37
C LEU A 23 -22.88 -10.24 -14.20
N THR A 24 -22.35 -9.29 -13.44
CA THR A 24 -20.92 -9.28 -13.07
C THR A 24 -20.74 -9.33 -11.55
N PRO A 25 -20.79 -10.53 -10.92
CA PRO A 25 -20.19 -10.71 -9.61
C PRO A 25 -18.68 -10.86 -9.81
N LEU A 26 -17.88 -10.17 -8.99
CA LEU A 26 -16.41 -10.22 -8.96
C LEU A 26 -15.69 -9.69 -10.21
N CYS A 27 -15.35 -8.40 -10.18
CA CYS A 27 -14.06 -7.84 -10.59
C CYS A 27 -14.31 -6.39 -11.01
N ASP A 28 -14.13 -5.46 -10.07
CA ASP A 28 -13.51 -4.16 -10.37
C ASP A 28 -12.92 -3.62 -9.06
N PHE A 29 -11.78 -4.24 -8.77
CA PHE A 29 -10.69 -3.71 -7.98
C PHE A 29 -10.37 -2.28 -8.45
N ILE A 30 -10.57 -1.32 -7.55
CA ILE A 30 -9.78 -0.09 -7.42
C ILE A 30 -9.29 0.50 -8.76
N VAL A 31 -10.19 1.19 -9.47
CA VAL A 31 -9.76 2.21 -10.45
C VAL A 31 -10.41 3.53 -10.07
N SER A 32 -9.60 4.31 -9.35
CA SER A 32 -9.61 5.76 -9.17
C SER A 32 -10.95 6.50 -9.22
N ASP A 33 -11.34 6.96 -8.03
CA ASP A 33 -12.04 8.24 -7.82
C ASP A 33 -13.57 8.27 -7.99
N ASN A 34 -14.25 7.26 -7.44
CA ASN A 34 -15.68 7.40 -7.14
C ASN A 34 -15.99 6.96 -5.70
N ASN A 35 -15.88 7.92 -4.77
CA ASN A 35 -15.98 7.74 -3.31
C ASN A 35 -17.41 7.48 -2.83
N GLY A 36 -18.07 6.42 -3.32
CA GLY A 36 -19.42 6.05 -2.88
C GLY A 36 -20.48 7.10 -3.21
N ARG A 37 -20.24 7.96 -4.20
CA ARG A 37 -21.20 9.00 -4.63
C ARG A 37 -22.39 8.32 -5.30
N ARG A 38 -23.58 8.50 -4.73
CA ARG A 38 -24.82 8.00 -5.33
C ARG A 38 -25.23 8.96 -6.45
N PHE A 39 -25.42 8.42 -7.65
CA PHE A 39 -25.96 9.18 -8.78
C PHE A 39 -27.43 9.48 -8.52
N TRP A 40 -27.80 10.77 -8.55
CA TRP A 40 -29.19 11.20 -8.46
C TRP A 40 -29.57 11.82 -9.81
N GLY A 41 -30.55 11.23 -10.49
CA GLY A 41 -31.08 11.72 -11.74
C GLY A 41 -32.60 11.64 -11.71
N CYS A 42 -33.27 12.62 -12.33
CA CYS A 42 -34.72 12.60 -12.42
C CYS A 42 -35.21 11.38 -13.23
N PRO A 43 -36.24 10.66 -12.75
CA PRO A 43 -36.70 9.43 -13.38
C PRO A 43 -37.44 9.65 -14.72
N GLU A 44 -37.82 10.90 -15.04
CA GLU A 44 -38.65 11.23 -16.21
C GLU A 44 -37.94 12.11 -17.24
N THR A 45 -37.93 11.65 -18.49
CA THR A 45 -37.25 12.26 -19.64
C THR A 45 -37.82 13.62 -20.09
N ASN A 46 -38.99 14.04 -19.57
CA ASN A 46 -39.68 15.29 -19.95
C ASN A 46 -39.97 16.22 -18.75
N SER A 47 -39.29 16.03 -17.62
CA SER A 47 -39.43 16.92 -16.46
C SER A 47 -38.47 18.12 -16.57
N ILE A 48 -38.88 19.31 -16.11
CA ILE A 48 -38.05 20.54 -16.02
C ILE A 48 -37.06 20.43 -14.84
N CYS A 49 -36.52 19.23 -14.63
CA CYS A 49 -35.62 18.93 -13.55
C CYS A 49 -34.19 19.30 -13.97
N GLY A 50 -33.78 20.52 -13.62
CA GLY A 50 -32.49 21.11 -13.99
C GLY A 50 -31.28 20.62 -13.19
N PHE A 51 -31.35 19.49 -12.49
CA PHE A 51 -30.26 19.02 -11.64
C PHE A 51 -29.89 17.57 -11.98
N ILE A 52 -28.84 17.43 -12.80
CA ILE A 52 -28.06 16.20 -12.96
C ILE A 52 -26.76 16.45 -12.21
N GLY A 53 -26.56 15.74 -11.09
CA GLY A 53 -25.41 16.01 -10.25
C GLY A 53 -25.04 14.82 -9.38
N TRP A 54 -23.75 14.72 -9.08
CA TRP A 54 -23.24 13.80 -8.07
C TRP A 54 -23.55 14.38 -6.69
N TYR A 55 -24.29 13.65 -5.85
CA TYR A 55 -24.49 14.04 -4.47
C TYR A 55 -23.39 13.40 -3.61
N GLU A 56 -22.59 14.25 -2.97
CA GLU A 56 -21.70 13.82 -1.89
C GLU A 56 -22.50 13.80 -0.60
N GLU A 57 -22.78 12.61 -0.09
CA GLU A 57 -23.26 12.49 1.27
C GLU A 57 -22.18 13.03 2.21
N PRO A 58 -22.50 13.96 3.13
CA PRO A 58 -21.50 14.53 4.03
C PRO A 58 -20.84 13.39 4.80
N MET A 59 -19.52 13.26 4.67
CA MET A 59 -18.80 12.19 5.37
C MET A 59 -19.21 12.13 6.83
N PHE A 60 -19.57 10.95 7.30
CA PHE A 60 -20.05 10.71 8.67
C PHE A 60 -19.09 11.37 9.67
N ALA A 61 -19.61 12.19 10.59
CA ALA A 61 -18.80 13.09 11.45
C ALA A 61 -17.70 12.34 12.22
N HIS A 62 -17.97 11.10 12.61
CA HIS A 62 -17.02 10.21 13.28
C HIS A 62 -15.82 9.84 12.37
N SER A 63 -16.05 9.60 11.08
CA SER A 63 -15.00 9.28 10.11
C SER A 63 -14.07 10.48 9.87
N LYS A 64 -14.62 11.71 9.85
CA LYS A 64 -13.82 12.95 9.76
C LYS A 64 -12.88 13.13 10.95
N ALA A 65 -13.23 12.61 12.14
CA ALA A 65 -12.39 12.68 13.32
C ALA A 65 -11.34 11.55 13.38
N ILE A 66 -11.70 10.33 12.95
CA ILE A 66 -10.82 9.16 13.06
C ILE A 66 -9.72 9.14 12.00
N ILE A 67 -10.05 9.46 10.75
CA ILE A 67 -9.11 9.36 9.61
C ILE A 67 -7.83 10.20 9.86
N PRO A 68 -7.91 11.47 10.29
CA PRO A 68 -6.71 12.27 10.56
C PRO A 68 -5.85 11.70 11.69
N GLY A 69 -6.48 11.14 12.72
CA GLY A 69 -5.78 10.49 13.82
C GLY A 69 -4.99 9.26 13.38
N LEU A 70 -5.57 8.46 12.48
CA LEU A 70 -4.92 7.28 11.92
C LEU A 70 -3.75 7.67 11.01
N LEU A 71 -3.91 8.67 10.15
CA LEU A 71 -2.83 9.19 9.30
C LEU A 71 -1.64 9.71 10.11
N ARG A 72 -1.89 10.44 11.21
CA ARG A 72 -0.81 10.90 12.10
C ARG A 72 -0.02 9.74 12.71
N LYS A 73 -0.71 8.65 13.09
CA LYS A 73 -0.06 7.44 13.61
C LYS A 73 0.79 6.76 12.54
N ILE A 74 0.26 6.60 11.33
CA ILE A 74 0.98 5.98 10.20
C ILE A 74 2.25 6.76 9.87
N ASN A 75 2.15 8.09 9.74
CA ASN A 75 3.32 8.92 9.45
C ASN A 75 4.39 8.84 10.56
N LYS A 76 3.97 8.79 11.83
CA LYS A 76 4.89 8.60 12.95
C LYS A 76 5.56 7.22 12.90
N LEU A 77 4.80 6.17 12.61
CA LEU A 77 5.32 4.81 12.47
C LEU A 77 6.30 4.69 11.31
N GLN A 78 6.02 5.30 10.16
CA GLN A 78 6.92 5.32 9.00
C GLN A 78 8.26 5.96 9.35
N LYS A 79 8.25 7.11 10.04
CA LYS A 79 9.48 7.77 10.49
C LYS A 79 10.31 6.87 11.42
N VAL A 80 9.66 6.21 12.38
CA VAL A 80 10.35 5.28 13.30
C VAL A 80 10.96 4.11 12.54
N VAL A 81 10.27 3.58 11.53
CA VAL A 81 10.80 2.49 10.69
C VAL A 81 12.02 2.95 9.88
N GLU A 82 12.00 4.16 9.35
CA GLU A 82 13.14 4.74 8.64
C GLU A 82 14.34 4.93 9.57
N ASP A 83 14.13 5.51 10.76
CA ASP A 83 15.18 5.69 11.76
C ASP A 83 15.80 4.35 12.19
N ILE A 84 14.98 3.32 12.42
CA ILE A 84 15.45 1.97 12.79
C ILE A 84 16.26 1.35 11.65
N LYS A 85 15.81 1.48 10.40
CA LYS A 85 16.56 0.98 9.24
C LYS A 85 17.91 1.68 9.10
N GLU A 86 17.95 3.00 9.28
CA GLU A 86 19.21 3.75 9.24
C GLU A 86 20.16 3.27 10.33
N GLN A 87 19.67 3.11 11.57
CA GLN A 87 20.47 2.58 12.67
C GLN A 87 20.97 1.17 12.39
N ALA A 88 20.12 0.26 11.90
CA ALA A 88 20.50 -1.10 11.56
C ALA A 88 21.65 -1.13 10.54
N THR A 89 21.58 -0.32 9.47
CA THR A 89 22.67 -0.25 8.48
C THR A 89 23.97 0.31 9.06
N LYS A 90 23.89 1.28 9.99
CA LYS A 90 25.08 1.80 10.69
C LYS A 90 25.70 0.75 11.62
N HIS A 91 24.87 0.03 12.35
CA HIS A 91 25.31 -1.03 13.25
C HIS A 91 25.94 -2.20 12.48
N GLU A 92 25.35 -2.61 11.35
CA GLU A 92 25.93 -3.65 10.48
C GLU A 92 27.35 -3.29 10.01
N ARG A 93 27.54 -2.04 9.54
CA ARG A 93 28.88 -1.55 9.14
C ARG A 93 29.86 -1.48 10.32
N ALA A 94 29.39 -1.09 11.51
CA ALA A 94 30.24 -1.06 12.70
C ALA A 94 30.66 -2.49 13.11
N VAL A 95 29.74 -3.45 13.05
CA VAL A 95 29.99 -4.86 13.34
C VAL A 95 30.98 -5.45 12.33
N GLU A 96 30.89 -5.09 11.06
CA GLU A 96 31.84 -5.54 10.02
C GLU A 96 33.27 -5.10 10.36
N LYS A 97 33.48 -3.82 10.72
CA LYS A 97 34.80 -3.32 11.15
C LYS A 97 35.33 -4.04 12.39
N ILE A 98 34.45 -4.27 13.38
CA ILE A 98 34.83 -5.00 14.60
C ILE A 98 35.22 -6.45 14.27
N LYS A 99 34.53 -7.09 13.31
CA LYS A 99 34.87 -8.44 12.85
C LYS A 99 36.25 -8.49 12.23
N GLU A 100 36.62 -7.53 11.39
CA GLU A 100 37.97 -7.43 10.81
C GLU A 100 39.05 -7.23 11.89
N GLN A 101 38.79 -6.41 12.90
CA GLN A 101 39.73 -6.26 14.02
C GLN A 101 39.85 -7.56 14.83
N ALA A 102 38.74 -8.26 15.03
CA ALA A 102 38.73 -9.52 15.76
C ALA A 102 39.43 -10.66 14.99
N THR A 103 39.41 -10.67 13.65
CA THR A 103 40.13 -11.70 12.86
C THR A 103 41.64 -11.57 13.02
N MET A 104 42.17 -10.34 13.02
CA MET A 104 43.60 -10.13 13.27
C MET A 104 44.01 -10.59 14.67
N LEU A 105 43.23 -10.24 15.70
CA LEU A 105 43.50 -10.69 17.06
C LEU A 105 43.47 -12.22 17.19
N LYS A 106 42.52 -12.88 16.54
CA LYS A 106 42.44 -14.35 16.49
C LYS A 106 43.70 -14.96 15.86
N TYR A 107 44.20 -14.38 14.77
CA TYR A 107 45.42 -14.88 14.12
C TYR A 107 46.64 -14.80 15.05
N TYR A 108 46.83 -13.67 15.76
CA TYR A 108 47.91 -13.52 16.73
C TYR A 108 47.83 -14.52 17.88
N LEU A 109 46.63 -14.76 18.42
CA LEU A 109 46.41 -15.76 19.47
C LEU A 109 46.81 -17.15 19.00
N VAL A 110 46.40 -17.55 17.78
CA VAL A 110 46.76 -18.85 17.20
C VAL A 110 48.28 -18.97 17.01
N TYR A 111 48.92 -17.96 16.44
CA TYR A 111 50.36 -17.98 16.21
C TYR A 111 51.16 -18.07 17.53
N SER A 112 50.77 -17.28 18.53
CA SER A 112 51.35 -17.35 19.86
C SER A 112 51.23 -18.74 20.49
N TRP A 113 50.08 -19.39 20.30
CA TRP A 113 49.83 -20.72 20.86
C TRP A 113 50.66 -21.81 20.16
N ILE A 114 50.78 -21.73 18.83
CA ILE A 114 51.64 -22.62 18.04
C ILE A 114 53.10 -22.46 18.45
N PHE A 115 53.59 -21.22 18.54
CA PHE A 115 54.96 -20.93 18.96
C PHE A 115 55.26 -21.52 20.35
N PHE A 116 54.35 -21.32 21.31
CA PHE A 116 54.48 -21.88 22.65
C PHE A 116 54.51 -23.40 22.65
N ALA A 117 53.63 -24.05 21.88
CA ALA A 117 53.59 -25.51 21.76
C ALA A 117 54.90 -26.07 21.17
N VAL A 118 55.42 -25.44 20.12
CA VAL A 118 56.70 -25.84 19.49
C VAL A 118 57.84 -25.73 20.49
N VAL A 119 57.99 -24.59 21.17
CA VAL A 119 59.06 -24.40 22.17
C VAL A 119 58.91 -25.40 23.32
N SER A 120 57.69 -25.65 23.79
CA SER A 120 57.43 -26.62 24.85
C SER A 120 57.86 -28.04 24.45
N VAL A 121 57.58 -28.45 23.22
CA VAL A 121 57.99 -29.77 22.68
C VAL A 121 59.50 -29.85 22.48
N PHE A 122 60.16 -28.78 22.06
CA PHE A 122 61.62 -28.75 21.88
C PHE A 122 62.41 -28.66 23.20
N MET A 123 61.79 -28.14 24.27
CA MET A 123 62.39 -28.00 25.60
C MET A 123 62.06 -29.16 26.55
N LEU A 124 61.28 -30.14 26.10
CA LEU A 124 60.93 -31.40 26.78
C LEU A 124 61.77 -32.56 26.24
#